data_AF-M4D9H7-F1
#
_entry.id   AF-M4D9H7-F1
#
_cell.length_a   1.000
_cell.length_b   1.000
_cell.length_c   1.000
_cell.angle_alpha   90.00
_cell.angle_beta   90.00
_cell.angle_gamma   90.00
#
_symmetry.space_group_name_H-M   'P 1'
#
loop_
_entity.id
_entity.type
_entity.pdbx_description
1 polymer ?
#
loop_
_entity_poly.entity_id
_entity_poly.type
_entity_poly.pdbx_seq_one_letter_code
_entity_poly.pdbx_strand_id
1 'polypeptide(L)'
;MFNIGPFSLQIPYQLWKDIEGMGWNKEIRKAIADTFYGHLHVKSNEVFVSDGAQSDISRIQLLLGSGVTIAVQDPTFPAYIDSSVIIGQTGNFHEATKKYQNVVYMPCGPQNSFFPDLSKTPRTDVIFFCSPNNPTGYVASKRQLHQLVEFAKTNGSIIIFDSAYAAFIEDGSPRSIYEISGAREVAIEISSFSKFAGFTGVRLGWTIIPDELLYSNGFPIINDFHRIVTTSFNGASNIAQAGGLACLSPVGLKEIRSVINYYKENRQILMETLASLGLTVYGGINAPYLWVHFKGSKSWDVFAEILEKTHIITVPGSGFGPGGEEYLRISGFGRRDDMVEASRRLRSFFNTRTKHFPFLSSASNTN
;
A
#
# COMPACT_ATOMS: atom_id res chain seq x y z
N MET A 1 47.58 13.51 40.32
CA MET A 1 46.15 13.61 40.68
C MET A 1 45.47 14.50 39.64
N PHE A 2 44.75 13.90 38.69
CA PHE A 2 43.80 14.66 37.87
C PHE A 2 42.42 14.44 38.46
N ASN A 3 41.88 15.50 39.06
CA ASN A 3 40.56 15.54 39.64
C ASN A 3 39.57 15.87 38.52
N ILE A 4 38.86 14.85 38.03
CA ILE A 4 37.76 15.00 37.08
C ILE A 4 36.47 14.99 37.93
N GLY A 5 35.80 16.14 38.02
CA GLY A 5 34.59 16.34 38.82
C GLY A 5 33.42 15.45 38.40
N PRO A 6 32.26 15.56 39.09
CA PRO A 6 31.14 14.64 38.93
C PRO A 6 30.30 15.01 37.70
N PHE A 7 30.84 14.79 36.51
CA PHE A 7 30.05 14.67 35.29
C PHE A 7 29.97 13.20 34.94
N SER A 8 29.07 12.48 35.59
CA SER A 8 28.58 11.22 35.05
C SER A 8 27.76 11.55 33.80
N LEU A 9 28.40 11.57 32.64
CA LEU A 9 27.68 11.40 31.38
C LEU A 9 27.07 9.99 31.45
N GLN A 10 25.82 9.88 31.91
CA GLN A 10 25.01 8.70 31.64
C GLN A 10 24.82 8.68 30.12
N ILE A 11 25.69 7.97 29.41
CA ILE A 11 25.46 7.61 28.03
C ILE A 11 24.27 6.65 28.06
N PRO A 12 23.09 7.01 27.51
CA PRO A 12 21.96 6.10 27.50
C PRO A 12 22.17 5.07 26.39
N TYR A 13 23.16 4.19 26.55
CA TYR A 13 23.27 3.00 25.72
C TYR A 13 22.12 2.07 26.10
N GLN A 14 21.15 1.94 25.20
CA GLN A 14 20.00 1.07 25.36
C GLN A 14 20.03 0.01 24.26
N LEU A 15 20.39 -1.22 24.64
CA LEU A 15 20.40 -2.36 23.73
C LEU A 15 18.99 -2.94 23.55
N TRP A 16 18.22 -2.98 24.65
CA TRP A 16 16.84 -3.50 24.72
C TRP A 16 16.03 -2.59 25.66
N LYS A 17 15.19 -1.69 25.15
CA LYS A 17 14.27 -0.92 26.01
C LYS A 17 13.04 -1.79 26.29
N ASP A 18 12.69 -1.89 27.58
CA ASP A 18 11.63 -2.67 28.23
C ASP A 18 11.80 -4.20 28.28
N ILE A 19 12.12 -4.68 29.48
CA ILE A 19 12.26 -6.09 29.91
C ILE A 19 10.88 -6.73 30.24
N GLU A 20 9.78 -6.05 29.91
CA GLU A 20 8.54 -6.73 29.51
C GLU A 20 8.62 -7.30 28.07
N GLY A 21 9.81 -7.23 27.46
CA GLY A 21 10.29 -8.09 26.39
C GLY A 21 9.77 -7.73 25.00
N MET A 22 10.65 -7.14 24.17
CA MET A 22 10.62 -7.13 22.68
C MET A 22 10.49 -5.77 21.97
N GLY A 23 11.25 -4.75 22.39
CA GLY A 23 11.49 -3.59 21.51
C GLY A 23 10.25 -2.73 21.18
N TRP A 24 9.15 -2.94 21.90
CA TRP A 24 7.88 -2.26 21.72
C TRP A 24 7.84 -0.93 22.48
N ASN A 25 8.65 0.03 22.03
CA ASN A 25 8.65 1.37 22.63
C ASN A 25 7.19 1.87 22.82
N LYS A 26 6.75 1.97 24.07
CA LYS A 26 5.36 2.34 24.42
C LYS A 26 5.01 3.72 23.84
N GLU A 27 5.98 4.62 23.76
CA GLU A 27 5.81 5.98 23.25
C GLU A 27 5.43 5.97 21.77
N ILE A 28 6.12 5.20 20.91
CA ILE A 28 5.82 5.22 19.47
C ILE A 28 4.50 4.54 19.16
N ARG A 29 4.16 3.47 19.87
CA ARG A 29 2.85 2.80 19.72
C ARG A 29 1.72 3.74 20.09
N LYS A 30 1.86 4.45 21.21
CA LYS A 30 0.90 5.48 21.61
C LYS A 30 0.81 6.61 20.59
N ALA A 31 1.95 7.11 20.10
CA ALA A 31 1.97 8.17 19.10
C ALA A 31 1.27 7.75 17.80
N ILE A 32 1.46 6.52 17.33
CA ILE A 32 0.77 5.96 16.16
C ILE A 32 -0.74 5.88 16.41
N ALA A 33 -1.15 5.29 17.54
CA ALA A 33 -2.55 5.17 17.93
C ALA A 33 -3.25 6.54 17.98
N ASP A 34 -2.66 7.51 18.69
CA ASP A 34 -3.23 8.84 18.85
C ASP A 34 -3.28 9.61 17.51
N THR A 35 -2.21 9.53 16.71
CA THR A 35 -2.08 10.34 15.47
C THR A 35 -2.99 9.85 14.35
N PHE A 36 -3.08 8.54 14.14
CA PHE A 36 -3.80 7.98 13.00
C PHE A 36 -5.18 7.41 13.37
N TYR A 37 -5.39 7.07 14.65
CA TYR A 37 -6.55 6.30 15.09
C TYR A 37 -7.23 6.84 16.36
N GLY A 38 -6.89 8.05 16.82
CA GLY A 38 -7.29 8.56 18.15
C GLY A 38 -8.80 8.64 18.41
N HIS A 39 -9.62 8.64 17.36
CA HIS A 39 -11.09 8.63 17.45
C HIS A 39 -11.72 7.29 17.01
N LEU A 40 -10.90 6.28 16.76
CA LEU A 40 -11.29 4.98 16.19
C LEU A 40 -11.14 3.83 17.21
N HIS A 41 -10.99 4.18 18.49
CA HIS A 41 -10.86 3.25 19.62
C HIS A 41 -9.67 2.28 19.53
N VAL A 42 -8.68 2.56 18.68
CA VAL A 42 -7.44 1.77 18.62
C VAL A 42 -6.57 2.07 19.83
N LYS A 43 -6.19 1.02 20.55
CA LYS A 43 -5.36 1.10 21.75
C LYS A 43 -3.89 0.91 21.40
N SER A 44 -2.99 1.47 22.19
CA SER A 44 -1.54 1.34 21.94
C SER A 44 -1.01 -0.11 22.06
N ASN A 45 -1.72 -1.01 22.73
CA ASN A 45 -1.38 -2.44 22.78
C ASN A 45 -1.82 -3.20 21.52
N GLU A 46 -2.71 -2.64 20.70
CA GLU A 46 -3.12 -3.18 19.40
C GLU A 46 -2.16 -2.79 18.27
N VAL A 47 -1.20 -1.90 18.55
CA VAL A 47 -0.20 -1.41 17.59
C VAL A 47 1.08 -2.24 17.67
N PHE A 48 1.43 -2.89 16.57
CA PHE A 48 2.67 -3.65 16.40
C PHE A 48 3.60 -2.90 15.43
N VAL A 49 4.58 -2.18 15.96
CA VAL A 49 5.68 -1.54 15.20
C VAL A 49 6.55 -2.58 14.49
N SER A 50 6.90 -2.32 13.24
CA SER A 50 7.67 -3.22 12.40
C SER A 50 8.80 -2.52 11.64
N ASP A 51 9.67 -3.31 11.01
CA ASP A 51 10.66 -2.88 10.02
C ASP A 51 10.03 -2.61 8.62
N GLY A 52 8.70 -2.50 8.55
CA GLY A 52 7.95 -2.08 7.37
C GLY A 52 6.88 -3.08 6.94
N ALA A 53 5.89 -2.58 6.17
CA ALA A 53 4.71 -3.34 5.75
C ALA A 53 5.03 -4.65 4.98
N GLN A 54 6.09 -4.67 4.16
CA GLN A 54 6.45 -5.89 3.43
C GLN A 54 6.85 -7.05 4.36
N SER A 55 7.58 -6.76 5.44
CA SER A 55 7.93 -7.76 6.46
C SER A 55 6.70 -8.19 7.25
N ASP A 56 5.77 -7.26 7.54
CA ASP A 56 4.51 -7.57 8.23
C ASP A 56 3.56 -8.42 7.40
N ILE A 57 3.45 -8.19 6.08
CA ILE A 57 2.66 -9.05 5.18
C ILE A 57 3.14 -10.50 5.32
N SER A 58 4.45 -10.75 5.27
CA SER A 58 4.99 -12.11 5.43
C SER A 58 4.79 -12.68 6.85
N ARG A 59 4.88 -11.86 7.90
CA ARG A 59 4.60 -12.30 9.28
C ARG A 59 3.12 -12.61 9.50
N ILE A 60 2.21 -11.84 8.91
CA ILE A 60 0.78 -12.12 8.92
C ILE A 60 0.50 -13.41 8.12
N GLN A 61 1.18 -13.64 7.01
CA GLN A 61 1.05 -14.91 6.30
C GLN A 61 1.57 -16.09 7.12
N LEU A 62 2.67 -15.91 7.86
CA LEU A 62 3.16 -16.92 8.81
C LEU A 62 2.17 -17.19 9.95
N LEU A 63 1.48 -16.15 10.45
CA LEU A 63 0.39 -16.26 11.42
C LEU A 63 -0.78 -17.07 10.86
N LEU A 64 -1.22 -16.75 9.65
CA LEU A 64 -2.38 -17.38 9.01
C LEU A 64 -2.09 -18.83 8.60
N GLY A 65 -0.83 -19.13 8.26
CA GLY A 65 -0.40 -20.45 7.82
C GLY A 65 -0.88 -20.82 6.42
N SER A 66 -0.67 -22.09 6.05
CA SER A 66 -0.99 -22.61 4.71
C SER A 66 -2.46 -22.98 4.51
N GLY A 67 -3.24 -23.12 5.59
CA GLY A 67 -4.59 -23.68 5.57
C GLY A 67 -5.72 -22.71 5.21
N VAL A 68 -5.41 -21.50 4.76
CA VAL A 68 -6.39 -20.46 4.45
C VAL A 68 -6.45 -20.15 2.96
N THR A 69 -7.61 -19.70 2.49
CA THR A 69 -7.82 -19.19 1.13
C THR A 69 -7.79 -17.67 1.10
N ILE A 70 -7.28 -17.09 0.01
CA ILE A 70 -7.10 -15.65 -0.11
C ILE A 70 -7.85 -15.03 -1.31
N ALA A 71 -8.34 -13.82 -1.13
CA ALA A 71 -8.80 -12.93 -2.18
C ALA A 71 -7.89 -11.70 -2.26
N VAL A 72 -7.64 -11.23 -3.48
CA VAL A 72 -6.84 -10.03 -3.77
C VAL A 72 -7.52 -9.18 -4.83
N GLN A 73 -7.33 -7.87 -4.80
CA GLN A 73 -7.69 -7.01 -5.94
C GLN A 73 -6.93 -7.45 -7.22
N ASP A 74 -7.49 -7.21 -8.39
CA ASP A 74 -6.87 -7.51 -9.69
C ASP A 74 -7.04 -6.28 -10.59
N PRO A 75 -6.01 -5.42 -10.72
CA PRO A 75 -4.62 -5.60 -10.29
C PRO A 75 -4.35 -5.26 -8.80
N THR A 76 -3.22 -5.74 -8.27
CA THR A 76 -2.79 -5.49 -6.87
C THR A 76 -1.26 -5.53 -6.70
N PHE A 77 -0.79 -5.13 -5.53
CA PHE A 77 0.62 -5.24 -5.16
C PHE A 77 1.05 -6.73 -5.08
N PRO A 78 2.15 -7.13 -5.75
CA PRO A 78 2.50 -8.55 -5.89
C PRO A 78 2.78 -9.29 -4.59
N ALA A 79 3.27 -8.60 -3.55
CA ALA A 79 3.70 -9.25 -2.32
C ALA A 79 2.57 -10.03 -1.62
N TYR A 80 1.30 -9.63 -1.76
CA TYR A 80 0.19 -10.37 -1.18
C TYR A 80 0.07 -11.78 -1.81
N ILE A 81 0.22 -11.87 -3.13
CA ILE A 81 0.17 -13.12 -3.88
C ILE A 81 1.46 -13.91 -3.65
N ASP A 82 2.63 -13.28 -3.80
CA ASP A 82 3.91 -13.99 -3.70
C ASP A 82 4.11 -14.61 -2.31
N SER A 83 3.74 -13.89 -1.24
CA SER A 83 3.79 -14.43 0.12
C SER A 83 2.79 -15.58 0.35
N SER A 84 1.62 -15.51 -0.29
CA SER A 84 0.62 -16.60 -0.26
C SER A 84 1.12 -17.87 -0.97
N VAL A 85 1.80 -17.71 -2.11
CA VAL A 85 2.46 -18.82 -2.82
C VAL A 85 3.54 -19.45 -1.94
N ILE A 86 4.41 -18.62 -1.34
CA ILE A 86 5.55 -19.08 -0.52
C ILE A 86 5.07 -19.85 0.72
N ILE A 87 4.01 -19.40 1.38
CA ILE A 87 3.48 -20.06 2.59
C ILE A 87 2.61 -21.29 2.26
N GLY A 88 2.32 -21.55 0.98
CA GLY A 88 1.60 -22.74 0.52
C GLY A 88 0.08 -22.63 0.51
N GLN A 89 -0.48 -21.43 0.40
CA GLN A 89 -1.94 -21.21 0.29
C GLN A 89 -2.46 -21.38 -1.16
N THR A 90 -1.58 -21.41 -2.14
CA THR A 90 -1.94 -21.46 -3.57
C THR A 90 -1.63 -22.80 -4.22
N GLY A 91 -2.32 -23.11 -5.32
CA GLY A 91 -1.88 -24.14 -6.26
C GLY A 91 -0.89 -23.59 -7.29
N ASN A 92 -0.72 -24.30 -8.40
CA ASN A 92 0.21 -23.92 -9.47
C ASN A 92 -0.23 -22.64 -10.20
N PHE A 93 0.73 -21.95 -10.81
CA PHE A 93 0.46 -20.85 -11.73
C PHE A 93 -0.15 -21.39 -13.03
N HIS A 94 -1.26 -20.80 -13.46
CA HIS A 94 -1.94 -21.18 -14.69
C HIS A 94 -1.63 -20.19 -15.82
N GLU A 95 -0.78 -20.61 -16.75
CA GLU A 95 -0.23 -19.75 -17.81
C GLU A 95 -1.29 -19.07 -18.68
N ALA A 96 -2.40 -19.74 -18.98
CA ALA A 96 -3.43 -19.20 -19.86
C ALA A 96 -4.22 -18.04 -19.22
N THR A 97 -4.46 -18.11 -17.91
CA THR A 97 -5.19 -17.07 -17.16
C THR A 97 -4.27 -16.09 -16.45
N LYS A 98 -2.97 -16.41 -16.37
CA LYS A 98 -1.95 -15.68 -15.59
C LYS A 98 -2.33 -15.50 -14.12
N LYS A 99 -2.92 -16.55 -13.54
CA LYS A 99 -3.41 -16.58 -12.14
C LYS A 99 -2.89 -17.82 -11.44
N TYR A 100 -2.61 -17.70 -10.14
CA TYR A 100 -2.41 -18.87 -9.30
C TYR A 100 -3.75 -19.55 -9.01
N GLN A 101 -3.74 -20.89 -8.96
CA GLN A 101 -4.88 -21.65 -8.48
C GLN A 101 -5.13 -21.38 -6.99
N ASN A 102 -6.38 -21.56 -6.54
CA ASN A 102 -6.81 -21.34 -5.15
C ASN A 102 -6.71 -19.88 -4.65
N VAL A 103 -6.67 -18.91 -5.56
CA VAL A 103 -6.71 -17.47 -5.25
C VAL A 103 -7.91 -16.84 -5.94
N VAL A 104 -8.69 -16.06 -5.19
CA VAL A 104 -9.77 -15.25 -5.77
C VAL A 104 -9.20 -13.89 -6.20
N TYR A 105 -9.18 -13.66 -7.50
CA TYR A 105 -8.77 -12.38 -8.08
C TYR A 105 -10.02 -11.52 -8.31
N MET A 106 -10.13 -10.40 -7.60
CA MET A 106 -11.28 -9.50 -7.59
C MET A 106 -11.06 -8.35 -8.61
N PRO A 107 -11.68 -8.38 -9.80
CA PRO A 107 -11.38 -7.44 -10.86
C PRO A 107 -11.70 -5.99 -10.46
N CYS A 108 -10.73 -5.10 -10.63
CA CYS A 108 -10.83 -3.68 -10.30
C CYS A 108 -10.36 -2.85 -11.51
N GLY A 109 -11.29 -2.22 -12.21
CA GLY A 109 -10.99 -1.42 -13.40
C GLY A 109 -11.96 -0.27 -13.61
N PRO A 110 -11.79 0.50 -14.70
CA PRO A 110 -12.65 1.66 -14.99
C PRO A 110 -14.15 1.31 -15.03
N GLN A 111 -14.49 0.12 -15.55
CA GLN A 111 -15.85 -0.38 -15.69
C GLN A 111 -16.61 -0.58 -14.36
N ASN A 112 -15.91 -0.70 -13.24
CA ASN A 112 -16.50 -0.89 -11.91
C ASN A 112 -15.94 0.10 -10.89
N SER A 113 -15.41 1.24 -11.35
CA SER A 113 -14.81 2.26 -10.49
C SER A 113 -13.72 1.68 -9.57
N PHE A 114 -12.92 0.74 -10.10
CA PHE A 114 -11.80 0.10 -9.40
C PHE A 114 -12.17 -0.55 -8.07
N PHE A 115 -13.42 -0.98 -7.92
CA PHE A 115 -13.91 -1.72 -6.77
C PHE A 115 -14.64 -2.99 -7.25
N PRO A 116 -14.42 -4.14 -6.61
CA PRO A 116 -14.95 -5.39 -7.11
C PRO A 116 -16.46 -5.49 -6.91
N ASP A 117 -17.10 -6.25 -7.81
CA ASP A 117 -18.48 -6.68 -7.61
C ASP A 117 -18.51 -7.81 -6.57
N LEU A 118 -18.73 -7.43 -5.31
CA LEU A 118 -18.73 -8.37 -4.18
C LEU A 118 -19.81 -9.44 -4.29
N SER A 119 -20.90 -9.19 -5.03
CA SER A 119 -21.97 -10.19 -5.25
C SER A 119 -21.50 -11.38 -6.09
N LYS A 120 -20.44 -11.19 -6.89
CA LYS A 120 -19.82 -12.22 -7.74
C LYS A 120 -18.49 -12.72 -7.18
N THR A 121 -18.09 -12.23 -6.01
CA THR A 121 -16.82 -12.58 -5.39
C THR A 121 -17.02 -13.81 -4.50
N PRO A 122 -16.40 -14.96 -4.80
CA PRO A 122 -16.48 -16.13 -3.94
C PRO A 122 -15.90 -15.85 -2.55
N ARG A 123 -16.45 -16.53 -1.53
CA ARG A 123 -15.94 -16.44 -0.16
C ARG A 123 -14.51 -16.98 -0.07
N THR A 124 -13.68 -16.29 0.71
CA THR A 124 -12.31 -16.69 1.11
C THR A 124 -12.11 -16.44 2.60
N ASP A 125 -11.09 -17.02 3.20
CA ASP A 125 -10.78 -16.77 4.62
C ASP A 125 -10.17 -15.38 4.82
N VAL A 126 -9.38 -14.91 3.86
CA VAL A 126 -8.61 -13.65 3.94
C VAL A 126 -8.81 -12.80 2.70
N ILE A 127 -9.03 -11.50 2.89
CA ILE A 127 -9.15 -10.52 1.80
C ILE A 127 -8.04 -9.49 1.94
N PHE A 128 -7.05 -9.52 1.05
CA PHE A 128 -6.09 -8.41 0.94
C PHE A 128 -6.71 -7.27 0.15
N PHE A 129 -6.80 -6.10 0.79
CA PHE A 129 -7.40 -4.91 0.19
C PHE A 129 -6.52 -3.69 0.45
N CYS A 130 -6.04 -3.06 -0.62
CA CYS A 130 -5.16 -1.89 -0.54
C CYS A 130 -5.94 -0.64 -0.93
N SER A 131 -5.93 0.38 -0.08
CA SER A 131 -6.59 1.66 -0.33
C SER A 131 -5.83 2.81 0.33
N PRO A 132 -5.26 3.76 -0.43
CA PRO A 132 -5.25 3.84 -1.90
C PRO A 132 -4.51 2.66 -2.56
N ASN A 133 -5.13 2.05 -3.56
CA ASN A 133 -4.64 0.83 -4.21
C ASN A 133 -3.34 1.09 -4.98
N ASN A 134 -2.41 0.14 -4.86
CA ASN A 134 -1.27 0.01 -5.76
C ASN A 134 -1.53 -1.17 -6.71
N PRO A 135 -1.66 -0.96 -8.03
CA PRO A 135 -1.12 0.15 -8.82
C PRO A 135 -2.11 1.26 -9.25
N THR A 136 -3.41 1.08 -9.06
CA THR A 136 -4.43 1.92 -9.75
C THR A 136 -4.51 3.35 -9.22
N GLY A 137 -4.08 3.56 -7.98
CA GLY A 137 -4.16 4.84 -7.28
C GLY A 137 -5.57 5.19 -6.79
N TYR A 138 -6.52 4.26 -6.93
CA TYR A 138 -7.89 4.42 -6.48
C TYR A 138 -8.00 4.31 -4.96
N VAL A 139 -8.77 5.19 -4.34
CA VAL A 139 -9.14 5.10 -2.92
C VAL A 139 -10.60 4.64 -2.84
N ALA A 140 -10.87 3.64 -2.00
CA ALA A 140 -12.23 3.17 -1.78
C ALA A 140 -13.01 4.21 -0.97
N SER A 141 -14.22 4.54 -1.44
CA SER A 141 -15.14 5.41 -0.72
C SER A 141 -15.64 4.76 0.58
N LYS A 142 -16.16 5.58 1.50
CA LYS A 142 -16.79 5.10 2.74
C LYS A 142 -17.89 4.06 2.48
N ARG A 143 -18.70 4.24 1.43
CA ARG A 143 -19.76 3.28 1.05
C ARG A 143 -19.17 1.93 0.62
N GLN A 144 -18.11 1.95 -0.19
CA GLN A 144 -17.44 0.73 -0.65
C GLN A 144 -16.76 -0.02 0.50
N LEU A 145 -16.10 0.70 1.41
CA LEU A 145 -15.50 0.07 2.59
C LEU A 145 -16.57 -0.50 3.54
N HIS A 146 -17.72 0.16 3.69
CA HIS A 146 -18.87 -0.44 4.38
C HIS A 146 -19.33 -1.74 3.72
N GLN A 147 -19.45 -1.77 2.38
CA GLN A 147 -19.80 -3.00 1.66
C GLN A 147 -18.76 -4.11 1.87
N LEU A 148 -17.47 -3.76 1.89
CA LEU A 148 -16.38 -4.71 2.14
C LEU A 148 -16.43 -5.29 3.56
N VAL A 149 -16.65 -4.45 4.57
CA VAL A 149 -16.77 -4.89 5.98
C VAL A 149 -17.98 -5.81 6.15
N GLU A 150 -19.14 -5.44 5.61
CA GLU A 150 -20.34 -6.28 5.68
C GLU A 150 -20.16 -7.62 4.93
N PHE A 151 -19.48 -7.60 3.78
CA PHE A 151 -19.14 -8.81 3.04
C PHE A 151 -18.21 -9.73 3.86
N ALA A 152 -17.18 -9.17 4.49
CA ALA A 152 -16.27 -9.94 5.34
C ALA A 152 -16.98 -10.53 6.56
N LYS A 153 -17.85 -9.75 7.22
CA LYS A 153 -18.70 -10.23 8.32
C LYS A 153 -19.61 -11.38 7.90
N THR A 154 -20.31 -11.22 6.79
CA THR A 154 -21.22 -12.24 6.25
C THR A 154 -20.49 -13.55 5.96
N ASN A 155 -19.25 -13.45 5.49
CA ASN A 155 -18.44 -14.60 5.07
C ASN A 155 -17.55 -15.20 6.16
N GLY A 156 -17.47 -14.56 7.34
CA GLY A 156 -16.47 -14.88 8.36
C GLY A 156 -15.04 -14.77 7.82
N SER A 157 -14.76 -13.72 7.04
CA SER A 157 -13.44 -13.44 6.46
C SER A 157 -12.70 -12.38 7.28
N ILE A 158 -11.37 -12.41 7.22
CA ILE A 158 -10.50 -11.36 7.75
C ILE A 158 -10.01 -10.48 6.60
N ILE A 159 -10.16 -9.16 6.74
CA ILE A 159 -9.59 -8.18 5.81
C ILE A 159 -8.18 -7.84 6.29
N ILE A 160 -7.20 -7.96 5.41
CA ILE A 160 -5.88 -7.35 5.58
C ILE A 160 -5.87 -6.06 4.77
N PHE A 161 -6.09 -4.94 5.45
CA PHE A 161 -6.21 -3.62 4.85
C PHE A 161 -4.85 -2.93 4.79
N ASP A 162 -4.34 -2.64 3.59
CA ASP A 162 -3.09 -1.92 3.41
C ASP A 162 -3.37 -0.42 3.19
N SER A 163 -3.01 0.39 4.19
CA SER A 163 -3.17 1.85 4.22
C SER A 163 -1.86 2.60 3.96
N ALA A 164 -0.83 1.96 3.38
CA ALA A 164 0.50 2.57 3.21
C ALA A 164 0.51 3.90 2.44
N TYR A 165 -0.51 4.15 1.60
CA TYR A 165 -0.66 5.40 0.83
C TYR A 165 -1.72 6.35 1.39
N ALA A 166 -2.35 6.07 2.53
CA ALA A 166 -3.47 6.86 3.05
C ALA A 166 -3.12 8.33 3.35
N ALA A 167 -1.83 8.64 3.58
CA ALA A 167 -1.35 10.01 3.74
C ALA A 167 -1.54 10.89 2.48
N PHE A 168 -1.67 10.27 1.29
CA PHE A 168 -1.85 10.94 0.00
C PHE A 168 -3.33 11.21 -0.36
N ILE A 169 -4.29 10.77 0.46
CA ILE A 169 -5.72 10.98 0.19
C ILE A 169 -6.06 12.48 0.31
N GLU A 170 -6.79 13.01 -0.68
CA GLU A 170 -7.19 14.41 -0.77
C GLU A 170 -8.71 14.62 -0.72
N ASP A 171 -9.50 13.64 -1.17
CA ASP A 171 -10.95 13.78 -1.39
C ASP A 171 -11.84 13.48 -0.17
N GLY A 172 -11.24 13.36 1.02
CA GLY A 172 -11.96 13.06 2.26
C GLY A 172 -12.41 11.61 2.41
N SER A 173 -12.00 10.71 1.50
CA SER A 173 -12.21 9.27 1.67
C SER A 173 -11.54 8.74 2.95
N PRO A 174 -12.05 7.63 3.53
CA PRO A 174 -11.45 7.05 4.73
C PRO A 174 -9.98 6.69 4.53
N ARG A 175 -9.16 7.03 5.52
CA ARG A 175 -7.73 6.73 5.59
C ARG A 175 -7.47 5.42 6.34
N SER A 176 -8.37 5.03 7.23
CA SER A 176 -8.33 3.75 7.94
C SER A 176 -9.61 2.95 7.71
N ILE A 177 -9.49 1.63 7.67
CA ILE A 177 -10.65 0.74 7.65
C ILE A 177 -11.49 0.87 8.93
N TYR A 178 -10.88 1.29 10.06
CA TYR A 178 -11.55 1.43 11.34
C TYR A 178 -12.48 2.64 11.43
N GLU A 179 -12.51 3.50 10.41
CA GLU A 179 -13.57 4.50 10.24
C GLU A 179 -14.93 3.89 9.90
N ILE A 180 -14.97 2.59 9.58
CA ILE A 180 -16.16 1.82 9.30
C ILE A 180 -16.58 1.04 10.54
N SER A 181 -17.83 1.24 10.97
CA SER A 181 -18.39 0.51 12.11
C SER A 181 -18.32 -0.99 11.88
N GLY A 182 -17.89 -1.74 12.90
CA GLY A 182 -17.73 -3.19 12.82
C GLY A 182 -16.46 -3.68 12.14
N ALA A 183 -15.62 -2.80 11.55
CA ALA A 183 -14.37 -3.21 10.94
C ALA A 183 -13.41 -3.88 11.95
N ARG A 184 -13.46 -3.47 13.22
CA ARG A 184 -12.60 -4.02 14.28
C ARG A 184 -12.81 -5.52 14.52
N GLU A 185 -13.98 -6.06 14.17
CA GLU A 185 -14.32 -7.48 14.29
C GLU A 185 -13.79 -8.33 13.12
N VAL A 186 -13.36 -7.70 12.02
CA VAL A 186 -13.00 -8.40 10.79
C VAL A 186 -11.73 -7.89 10.11
N ALA A 187 -11.04 -6.86 10.60
CA ALA A 187 -9.94 -6.23 9.87
C ALA A 187 -8.66 -6.04 10.68
N ILE A 188 -7.55 -6.41 10.05
CA ILE A 188 -6.18 -6.02 10.40
C ILE A 188 -5.78 -4.89 9.45
N GLU A 189 -5.16 -3.83 9.96
CA GLU A 189 -4.61 -2.75 9.12
C GLU A 189 -3.08 -2.76 9.15
N ILE A 190 -2.44 -2.66 7.98
CA ILE A 190 -0.99 -2.54 7.83
C ILE A 190 -0.67 -1.18 7.20
N SER A 191 0.38 -0.51 7.69
CA SER A 191 0.88 0.72 7.09
C SER A 191 2.40 0.88 7.19
N SER A 192 2.93 1.97 6.62
CA SER A 192 4.37 2.21 6.60
C SER A 192 4.77 3.68 6.58
N PHE A 193 5.83 3.99 7.33
CA PHE A 193 6.55 5.26 7.23
C PHE A 193 7.29 5.42 5.88
N SER A 194 7.44 4.35 5.09
CA SER A 194 8.17 4.38 3.82
C SER A 194 7.59 5.40 2.84
N LYS A 195 6.27 5.46 2.75
CA LYS A 195 5.57 6.34 1.78
C LYS A 195 5.07 7.61 2.44
N PHE A 196 4.74 7.55 3.73
CA PHE A 196 4.38 8.70 4.54
C PHE A 196 5.58 9.65 4.76
N ALA A 197 6.73 9.16 5.18
CA ALA A 197 7.88 9.98 5.63
C ALA A 197 9.18 9.75 4.85
N GLY A 198 9.16 8.98 3.76
CA GLY A 198 10.36 8.66 2.98
C GLY A 198 11.28 7.61 3.59
N PHE A 199 10.79 6.80 4.54
CA PHE A 199 11.58 5.80 5.28
C PHE A 199 11.81 4.49 4.49
N THR A 200 11.83 4.53 3.16
CA THR A 200 12.00 3.33 2.31
C THR A 200 13.26 2.54 2.67
N GLY A 201 14.37 3.24 2.91
CA GLY A 201 15.64 2.66 3.37
C GLY A 201 15.83 2.64 4.90
N VAL A 202 15.10 3.48 5.64
CA VAL A 202 15.20 3.59 7.12
C VAL A 202 14.46 2.44 7.83
N ARG A 203 13.44 1.87 7.17
CA ARG A 203 12.69 0.67 7.59
C ARG A 203 11.86 0.87 8.86
N LEU A 204 10.63 1.36 8.69
CA LEU A 204 9.64 1.43 9.76
C LEU A 204 8.20 1.30 9.23
N GLY A 205 7.37 0.57 9.96
CA GLY A 205 5.94 0.43 9.70
C GLY A 205 5.18 0.01 10.95
N TRP A 206 3.91 -0.32 10.78
CA TRP A 206 3.11 -0.88 11.85
C TRP A 206 1.95 -1.71 11.30
N THR A 207 1.44 -2.58 12.17
CA THR A 207 0.22 -3.35 11.99
C THR A 207 -0.71 -3.11 13.18
N ILE A 208 -2.01 -2.96 12.93
CA ILE A 208 -3.06 -2.88 13.94
C ILE A 208 -3.83 -4.19 13.95
N ILE A 209 -3.93 -4.83 15.10
CA ILE A 209 -4.80 -6.00 15.31
C ILE A 209 -5.74 -5.69 16.48
N PRO A 210 -7.04 -5.46 16.23
CA PRO A 210 -8.00 -5.12 17.28
C PRO A 210 -8.23 -6.28 18.25
N ASP A 211 -8.52 -5.97 19.51
CA ASP A 211 -8.90 -6.95 20.53
C ASP A 211 -10.18 -7.74 20.13
N GLU A 212 -11.08 -7.11 19.35
CA GLU A 212 -12.34 -7.71 18.91
C GLU A 212 -12.20 -8.70 17.75
N LEU A 213 -11.00 -8.83 17.16
CA LEU A 213 -10.75 -9.73 16.04
C LEU A 213 -10.43 -11.15 16.55
N LEU A 214 -11.35 -12.08 16.31
CA LEU A 214 -11.29 -13.45 16.82
C LEU A 214 -11.24 -14.47 15.68
N TYR A 215 -10.58 -15.60 15.92
CA TYR A 215 -10.77 -16.81 15.14
C TYR A 215 -12.16 -17.42 15.39
N SER A 216 -12.54 -18.41 14.57
CA SER A 216 -13.82 -19.12 14.70
C SER A 216 -14.05 -19.80 16.05
N ASN A 217 -12.98 -20.16 16.77
CA ASN A 217 -13.04 -20.73 18.11
C ASN A 217 -13.10 -19.67 19.23
N GLY A 218 -13.20 -18.39 18.88
CA GLY A 218 -13.22 -17.26 19.82
C GLY A 218 -11.85 -16.83 20.35
N PHE A 219 -10.75 -17.44 19.88
CA PHE A 219 -9.40 -17.05 20.31
C PHE A 219 -8.98 -15.72 19.65
N PRO A 220 -8.45 -14.74 20.41
CA PRO A 220 -8.02 -13.46 19.86
C PRO A 220 -6.79 -13.58 18.94
N ILE A 221 -6.90 -13.07 17.72
CA ILE A 221 -5.81 -13.11 16.72
C ILE A 221 -4.57 -12.34 17.20
N ILE A 222 -4.78 -11.26 17.96
CA ILE A 222 -3.73 -10.44 18.54
C ILE A 222 -2.74 -11.26 19.38
N ASN A 223 -3.20 -12.32 20.06
CA ASN A 223 -2.36 -13.15 20.91
C ASN A 223 -1.39 -14.01 20.08
N ASP A 224 -1.87 -14.60 18.99
CA ASP A 224 -1.01 -15.39 18.10
C ASP A 224 -0.08 -14.48 17.28
N PHE A 225 -0.52 -13.28 16.87
CA PHE A 225 0.39 -12.34 16.22
C PHE A 225 1.48 -11.86 17.16
N HIS A 226 1.15 -11.59 18.43
CA HIS A 226 2.15 -11.32 19.46
C HIS A 226 3.16 -12.47 19.50
N ARG A 227 2.71 -13.74 19.57
CA ARG A 227 3.58 -14.92 19.53
C ARG A 227 4.44 -15.01 18.27
N ILE A 228 3.90 -14.69 17.10
CA ILE A 228 4.66 -14.67 15.84
C ILE A 228 5.78 -13.63 15.93
N VAL A 229 5.47 -12.41 16.36
CA VAL A 229 6.48 -11.36 16.49
C VAL A 229 7.54 -11.76 17.52
N THR A 230 7.13 -12.26 18.69
CA THR A 230 8.07 -12.70 19.75
C THR A 230 9.03 -13.81 19.30
N THR A 231 8.64 -14.61 18.30
CA THR A 231 9.43 -15.75 17.80
C THR A 231 10.30 -15.39 16.61
N SER A 232 9.80 -14.54 15.73
CA SER A 232 10.38 -14.30 14.40
C SER A 232 11.05 -12.94 14.25
N PHE A 233 10.96 -12.07 15.26
CA PHE A 233 11.44 -10.70 15.16
C PHE A 233 11.88 -10.13 16.51
N ASN A 234 12.97 -9.35 16.49
CA ASN A 234 13.55 -8.74 17.69
C ASN A 234 13.19 -7.26 17.85
N GLY A 235 12.22 -6.78 17.08
CA GLY A 235 11.79 -5.38 17.08
C GLY A 235 12.49 -4.53 16.01
N ALA A 236 11.85 -3.42 15.64
CA ALA A 236 12.41 -2.47 14.68
C ALA A 236 13.60 -1.72 15.28
N SER A 237 14.52 -1.28 14.42
CA SER A 237 15.69 -0.47 14.82
C SER A 237 15.29 0.70 15.72
N ASN A 238 15.94 0.83 16.88
CA ASN A 238 15.69 1.93 17.82
C ASN A 238 15.93 3.31 17.18
N ILE A 239 16.89 3.43 16.25
CA ILE A 239 17.14 4.64 15.46
C ILE A 239 15.95 4.94 14.54
N ALA A 240 15.43 3.92 13.85
CA ALA A 240 14.25 4.08 13.01
C ALA A 240 13.03 4.50 13.85
N GLN A 241 12.82 3.87 15.01
CA GLN A 241 11.74 4.22 15.93
C GLN A 241 11.87 5.67 16.45
N ALA A 242 13.07 6.14 16.79
CA ALA A 242 13.30 7.53 17.18
C ALA A 242 12.94 8.51 16.04
N GLY A 243 13.33 8.19 14.80
CA GLY A 243 12.91 8.95 13.62
C GLY A 243 11.40 8.93 13.42
N GLY A 244 10.75 7.78 13.62
CA GLY A 244 9.29 7.63 13.57
C GLY A 244 8.57 8.48 14.60
N LEU A 245 9.05 8.53 15.84
CA LEU A 245 8.53 9.43 16.88
C LEU A 245 8.64 10.90 16.46
N ALA A 246 9.79 11.32 15.93
CA ALA A 246 9.98 12.68 15.44
C ALA A 246 9.01 13.04 14.30
N CYS A 247 8.73 12.09 13.40
CA CYS A 247 7.76 12.24 12.31
C CYS A 247 6.34 12.54 12.81
N LEU A 248 5.95 11.97 13.96
CA LEU A 248 4.60 12.12 14.53
C LEU A 248 4.45 13.36 15.43
N SER A 249 5.50 14.15 15.61
CA SER A 249 5.40 15.46 16.25
C SER A 249 4.65 16.47 15.36
N PRO A 250 4.08 17.56 15.91
CA PRO A 250 3.45 18.60 15.10
C PRO A 250 4.36 19.19 14.01
N VAL A 251 5.66 19.34 14.31
CA VAL A 251 6.67 19.79 13.35
C VAL A 251 6.91 18.72 12.28
N GLY A 252 7.11 17.46 12.68
CA GLY A 252 7.30 16.34 11.76
C GLY A 252 6.15 16.19 10.77
N LEU A 253 4.90 16.21 11.26
CA LEU A 253 3.71 16.11 10.44
C LEU A 253 3.58 17.26 9.44
N LYS A 254 3.97 18.48 9.83
CA LYS A 254 3.97 19.65 8.95
C LYS A 254 5.00 19.50 7.83
N GLU A 255 6.24 19.13 8.16
CA GLU A 255 7.30 18.95 7.17
C GLU A 255 7.00 17.80 6.20
N ILE A 256 6.46 16.68 6.71
CA ILE A 256 6.01 15.56 5.88
C ILE A 256 4.91 16.00 4.92
N ARG A 257 3.92 16.79 5.38
CA ARG A 257 2.88 17.32 4.51
C ARG A 257 3.44 18.19 3.39
N SER A 258 4.48 18.98 3.66
CA SER A 258 5.19 19.76 2.64
C SER A 258 5.79 18.85 1.56
N VAL A 259 6.44 17.75 1.95
CA VAL A 259 7.00 16.75 1.02
C VAL A 259 5.90 16.05 0.22
N ILE A 260 4.78 15.68 0.84
CA ILE A 260 3.62 15.09 0.15
C ILE A 260 3.06 16.06 -0.89
N ASN A 261 2.95 17.35 -0.57
CA ASN A 261 2.51 18.39 -1.51
C ASN A 261 3.48 18.55 -2.69
N TYR A 262 4.79 18.47 -2.44
CA TYR A 262 5.79 18.46 -3.51
C TYR A 262 5.56 17.30 -4.51
N TYR A 263 5.30 16.10 -4.00
CA TYR A 263 4.97 14.95 -4.84
C TYR A 263 3.57 15.02 -5.46
N LYS A 264 2.64 15.79 -4.89
CA LYS A 264 1.34 16.08 -5.51
C LYS A 264 1.53 16.89 -6.79
N GLU A 265 2.28 17.98 -6.71
CA GLU A 265 2.57 18.81 -7.88
C GLU A 265 3.33 18.03 -8.97
N ASN A 266 4.26 17.14 -8.59
CA ASN A 266 4.91 16.24 -9.55
C ASN A 266 3.90 15.39 -10.34
N ARG A 267 2.88 14.85 -9.67
CA ARG A 267 1.85 14.03 -10.33
C ARG A 267 0.97 14.87 -11.21
N GLN A 268 0.64 16.09 -10.80
CA GLN A 268 -0.13 17.02 -11.61
C GLN A 268 0.57 17.29 -12.95
N ILE A 269 1.88 17.56 -12.94
CA ILE A 269 2.68 17.77 -14.16
C ILE A 269 2.61 16.57 -15.11
N LEU A 270 2.79 15.36 -14.58
CA LEU A 270 2.73 14.12 -15.37
C LEU A 270 1.31 13.85 -15.89
N MET A 271 0.30 14.05 -15.05
CA MET A 271 -1.11 13.82 -15.38
C MET A 271 -1.57 14.77 -16.48
N GLU A 272 -1.31 16.07 -16.36
CA GLU A 272 -1.60 17.06 -17.40
C GLU A 272 -0.87 16.73 -18.71
N THR A 273 0.37 16.24 -18.62
CA THR A 273 1.14 15.83 -19.78
C THR A 273 0.50 14.65 -20.50
N LEU A 274 0.23 13.57 -19.79
CA LEU A 274 -0.34 12.36 -20.39
C LEU A 274 -1.76 12.61 -20.92
N ALA A 275 -2.59 13.37 -20.18
CA ALA A 275 -3.91 13.76 -20.64
C ALA A 275 -3.86 14.62 -21.92
N SER A 276 -2.92 15.57 -22.01
CA SER A 276 -2.76 16.40 -23.22
C SER A 276 -2.28 15.61 -24.45
N LEU A 277 -1.79 14.38 -24.25
CA LEU A 277 -1.42 13.45 -25.32
C LEU A 277 -2.57 12.53 -25.73
N GLY A 278 -3.78 12.74 -25.19
CA GLY A 278 -4.97 11.93 -25.46
C GLY A 278 -4.96 10.57 -24.79
N LEU A 279 -4.08 10.33 -23.81
CA LEU A 279 -4.05 9.08 -23.06
C LEU A 279 -5.11 9.09 -21.96
N THR A 280 -5.71 7.93 -21.71
CA THR A 280 -6.62 7.73 -20.58
C THR A 280 -5.81 7.51 -19.31
N VAL A 281 -5.93 8.42 -18.34
CA VAL A 281 -5.17 8.43 -17.09
C VAL A 281 -6.10 8.26 -15.90
N TYR A 282 -5.78 7.33 -15.01
CA TYR A 282 -6.43 7.09 -13.74
C TYR A 282 -5.44 7.30 -12.57
N GLY A 283 -5.95 7.31 -11.34
CA GLY A 283 -5.13 7.54 -10.15
C GLY A 283 -4.61 8.97 -10.05
N GLY A 284 -3.46 9.17 -9.39
CA GLY A 284 -2.78 10.47 -9.29
C GLY A 284 -3.34 11.46 -8.28
N ILE A 285 -4.64 11.41 -8.00
CA ILE A 285 -5.27 12.31 -7.02
C ILE A 285 -4.89 11.85 -5.61
N ASN A 286 -5.33 10.64 -5.22
CA ASN A 286 -5.22 10.14 -3.85
C ASN A 286 -4.00 9.23 -3.61
N ALA A 287 -3.09 9.10 -4.58
CA ALA A 287 -1.93 8.21 -4.52
C ALA A 287 -0.73 8.78 -5.29
N PRO A 288 0.50 8.40 -4.95
CA PRO A 288 1.71 8.99 -5.52
C PRO A 288 2.06 8.52 -6.95
N TYR A 289 1.11 7.92 -7.68
CA TYR A 289 1.34 7.33 -8.99
C TYR A 289 0.08 7.41 -9.88
N LEU A 290 0.32 7.37 -11.19
CA LEU A 290 -0.66 7.38 -12.25
C LEU A 290 -0.80 5.98 -12.85
N TRP A 291 -2.00 5.67 -13.32
CA TRP A 291 -2.34 4.42 -13.98
C TRP A 291 -2.87 4.71 -15.39
N VAL A 292 -2.09 4.39 -16.41
CA VAL A 292 -2.28 4.89 -17.78
C VAL A 292 -2.65 3.74 -18.70
N HIS A 293 -3.76 3.85 -19.43
CA HIS A 293 -4.24 2.80 -20.33
C HIS A 293 -3.68 2.96 -21.75
N PHE A 294 -3.10 1.89 -22.28
CA PHE A 294 -2.60 1.74 -23.64
C PHE A 294 -3.37 0.63 -24.35
N LYS A 295 -4.65 0.90 -24.62
CA LYS A 295 -5.60 -0.07 -25.20
C LYS A 295 -5.02 -0.81 -26.40
N GLY A 296 -5.13 -2.14 -26.40
CA GLY A 296 -4.66 -3.02 -27.47
C GLY A 296 -3.15 -3.27 -27.50
N SER A 297 -2.38 -2.75 -26.54
CA SER A 297 -0.93 -2.93 -26.46
C SER A 297 -0.53 -3.72 -25.22
N LYS A 298 0.41 -4.65 -25.34
CA LYS A 298 0.96 -5.33 -24.14
C LYS A 298 1.77 -4.35 -23.31
N SER A 299 1.55 -4.38 -22.00
CA SER A 299 2.20 -3.48 -21.04
C SER A 299 3.73 -3.56 -21.08
N TRP A 300 4.30 -4.75 -21.28
CA TRP A 300 5.75 -4.93 -21.44
C TRP A 300 6.31 -4.32 -22.73
N ASP A 301 5.56 -4.38 -23.83
CA ASP A 301 5.98 -3.79 -25.10
C ASP A 301 5.99 -2.26 -24.99
N VAL A 302 4.96 -1.67 -24.39
CA VAL A 302 4.90 -0.21 -24.14
C VAL A 302 6.01 0.23 -23.17
N PHE A 303 6.27 -0.53 -22.12
CA PHE A 303 7.38 -0.28 -21.21
C PHE A 303 8.72 -0.24 -21.95
N ALA A 304 9.01 -1.26 -22.77
CA ALA A 304 10.26 -1.35 -23.51
C ALA A 304 10.39 -0.20 -24.53
N GLU A 305 9.30 0.16 -25.20
CA GLU A 305 9.28 1.26 -26.17
C GLU A 305 9.55 2.62 -25.49
N ILE A 306 8.89 2.91 -24.36
CA ILE A 306 9.14 4.14 -23.60
C ILE A 306 10.60 4.16 -23.10
N LEU A 307 11.09 3.06 -22.54
CA LEU A 307 12.47 2.97 -22.06
C LEU A 307 13.48 3.24 -23.18
N GLU A 308 13.37 2.54 -24.30
CA GLU A 308 14.30 2.66 -25.42
C GLU A 308 14.28 4.06 -26.05
N LYS A 309 13.09 4.66 -26.21
CA LYS A 309 12.94 5.92 -26.94
C LYS A 309 13.08 7.17 -26.09
N THR A 310 12.89 7.07 -24.78
CA THR A 310 12.89 8.23 -23.87
C THR A 310 13.86 8.10 -22.70
N HIS A 311 14.41 6.90 -22.47
CA HIS A 311 15.21 6.56 -21.29
C HIS A 311 14.46 6.79 -19.97
N ILE A 312 13.13 6.62 -20.00
CA ILE A 312 12.26 6.71 -18.82
C ILE A 312 11.86 5.30 -18.41
N ILE A 313 12.08 4.97 -17.15
CA ILE A 313 11.57 3.74 -16.55
C ILE A 313 10.12 3.95 -16.09
N THR A 314 9.24 3.06 -16.53
CA THR A 314 7.86 2.93 -16.03
C THR A 314 7.69 1.55 -15.39
N VAL A 315 6.49 1.17 -14.95
CA VAL A 315 6.24 -0.20 -14.48
C VAL A 315 5.13 -0.84 -15.32
N PRO A 316 5.40 -1.98 -16.00
CA PRO A 316 4.39 -2.74 -16.71
C PRO A 316 3.24 -3.15 -15.79
N GLY A 317 2.01 -2.86 -16.21
CA GLY A 317 0.83 -3.16 -15.42
C GLY A 317 0.58 -4.65 -15.20
N SER A 318 0.95 -5.51 -16.15
CA SER A 318 0.87 -6.97 -16.02
C SER A 318 1.67 -7.53 -14.83
N GLY A 319 2.68 -6.79 -14.35
CA GLY A 319 3.41 -7.14 -13.13
C GLY A 319 2.57 -7.07 -11.85
N PHE A 320 1.39 -6.46 -11.90
CA PHE A 320 0.43 -6.36 -10.79
C PHE A 320 -0.74 -7.36 -10.91
N GLY A 321 -0.61 -8.34 -11.81
CA GLY A 321 -1.65 -9.30 -12.13
C GLY A 321 -2.30 -9.04 -13.50
N PRO A 322 -3.13 -9.99 -13.97
CA PRO A 322 -3.69 -9.95 -15.32
C PRO A 322 -4.62 -8.77 -15.57
N GLY A 323 -5.32 -8.26 -14.55
CA GLY A 323 -6.12 -7.04 -14.64
C GLY A 323 -5.32 -5.77 -14.90
N GLY A 324 -3.98 -5.85 -14.83
CA GLY A 324 -3.08 -4.77 -15.18
C GLY A 324 -2.51 -4.82 -16.60
N GLU A 325 -2.84 -5.83 -17.41
CA GLU A 325 -2.44 -5.85 -18.81
C GLU A 325 -3.01 -4.63 -19.56
N GLU A 326 -2.28 -4.13 -20.55
CA GLU A 326 -2.55 -2.86 -21.27
C GLU A 326 -2.34 -1.57 -20.45
N TYR A 327 -1.90 -1.64 -19.20
CA TYR A 327 -1.63 -0.45 -18.39
C TYR A 327 -0.15 -0.28 -18.07
N LEU A 328 0.23 0.96 -17.77
CA LEU A 328 1.49 1.29 -17.11
C LEU A 328 1.23 2.05 -15.81
N ARG A 329 2.02 1.75 -14.78
CA ARG A 329 2.12 2.59 -13.58
C ARG A 329 3.29 3.57 -13.73
N ILE A 330 3.02 4.86 -13.55
CA ILE A 330 4.03 5.93 -13.60
C ILE A 330 4.08 6.60 -12.23
N SER A 331 5.28 6.71 -11.64
CA SER A 331 5.45 7.28 -10.29
C SER A 331 5.63 8.79 -10.33
N GLY A 332 5.05 9.50 -9.35
CA GLY A 332 5.34 10.91 -9.08
C GLY A 332 6.50 11.14 -8.11
N PHE A 333 7.17 10.08 -7.64
CA PHE A 333 8.36 10.19 -6.81
C PHE A 333 9.59 10.50 -7.67
N GLY A 334 10.29 11.58 -7.35
CA GLY A 334 11.50 12.04 -8.04
C GLY A 334 11.66 13.55 -7.89
N ARG A 335 12.73 14.12 -8.46
CA ARG A 335 12.90 15.57 -8.47
C ARG A 335 11.94 16.21 -9.47
N ARG A 336 11.54 17.45 -9.20
CA ARG A 336 10.69 18.26 -10.07
C ARG A 336 11.28 18.38 -11.48
N ASP A 337 12.58 18.63 -11.59
CA ASP A 337 13.27 18.75 -12.89
C ASP A 337 13.17 17.44 -13.69
N ASP A 338 13.27 16.29 -13.03
CA ASP A 338 13.12 14.98 -13.68
C ASP A 338 11.69 14.78 -14.20
N MET A 339 10.67 15.25 -13.46
CA MET A 339 9.27 15.18 -13.90
C MET A 339 9.00 16.08 -15.09
N VAL A 340 9.59 17.28 -15.11
CA VAL A 340 9.51 18.22 -16.24
C VAL A 340 10.22 17.65 -17.47
N GLU A 341 11.42 17.11 -17.31
CA GLU A 341 12.19 16.50 -18.39
C GLU A 341 11.49 15.23 -18.93
N ALA A 342 11.00 14.36 -18.05
CA ALA A 342 10.21 13.19 -18.44
C ALA A 342 8.98 13.61 -19.24
N SER A 343 8.26 14.64 -18.79
CA SER A 343 7.10 15.18 -19.49
C SER A 343 7.46 15.71 -20.89
N ARG A 344 8.58 16.43 -21.02
CA ARG A 344 9.07 16.93 -22.31
C ARG A 344 9.40 15.79 -23.27
N ARG A 345 10.10 14.74 -22.80
CA ARG A 345 10.45 13.57 -23.63
C ARG A 345 9.22 12.78 -24.06
N LEU A 346 8.25 12.57 -23.15
CA LEU A 346 6.99 11.89 -23.47
C LEU A 346 6.20 12.67 -24.53
N ARG A 347 6.11 14.00 -24.42
CA ARG A 347 5.48 14.85 -25.45
C ARG A 347 6.15 14.69 -26.81
N SER A 348 7.47 14.76 -26.85
CA SER A 348 8.24 14.58 -28.09
C SER A 348 7.97 13.21 -28.71
N PHE A 349 8.02 12.16 -27.91
CA PHE A 349 7.81 10.78 -28.36
C PHE A 349 6.40 10.56 -28.90
N PHE A 350 5.35 10.88 -28.14
CA PHE A 350 3.97 10.62 -28.56
C PHE A 350 3.51 11.51 -29.73
N ASN A 351 4.02 12.74 -29.84
CA ASN A 351 3.73 13.61 -30.99
C ASN A 351 4.38 13.14 -32.31
N THR A 352 5.48 12.39 -32.24
CA THR A 352 6.03 11.71 -33.43
C THR A 352 5.20 10.50 -33.83
N ARG A 353 4.61 9.79 -32.86
CA ARG A 353 3.83 8.57 -33.07
C ARG A 353 2.45 8.82 -33.66
N THR A 354 1.76 9.89 -33.26
CA THR A 354 0.46 10.29 -33.84
C THR A 354 0.53 10.60 -35.33
N LYS A 355 1.73 10.88 -35.88
CA LYS A 355 1.93 11.03 -37.33
C LYS A 355 2.10 9.71 -38.08
N HIS A 356 2.36 8.57 -37.41
CA HIS A 356 2.80 7.32 -38.07
C HIS A 356 2.05 6.04 -37.64
N PHE A 357 1.24 6.03 -36.57
CA PHE A 357 0.41 4.86 -36.20
C PHE A 357 -0.96 5.25 -35.60
N PRO A 358 -2.09 4.75 -36.15
CA PRO A 358 -3.44 5.16 -35.77
C PRO A 358 -3.99 4.31 -34.60
N PHE A 359 -3.47 4.50 -33.38
CA PHE A 359 -4.10 3.95 -32.17
C PHE A 359 -4.82 5.03 -31.34
N LEU A 360 -4.59 6.31 -31.65
CA LEU A 360 -5.21 7.47 -30.99
C LEU A 360 -6.30 8.14 -31.83
N SER A 361 -6.63 7.64 -33.03
CA SER A 361 -7.49 8.32 -34.00
C SER A 361 -8.97 7.94 -33.98
N SER A 362 -9.47 7.20 -32.98
CA SER A 362 -10.87 6.73 -32.98
C SER A 362 -11.83 7.48 -32.04
N ALA A 363 -11.43 8.63 -31.48
CA ALA A 363 -12.28 9.44 -30.61
C ALA A 363 -12.68 10.79 -31.24
N SER A 364 -13.17 10.78 -32.48
CA SER A 364 -13.95 11.89 -33.04
C SER A 364 -14.65 11.43 -34.32
N ASN A 365 -15.80 10.77 -34.16
CA ASN A 365 -16.91 10.76 -35.14
C ASN A 365 -18.04 9.86 -34.63
N THR A 366 -18.90 10.43 -33.79
CA THR A 366 -20.32 10.08 -33.75
C THR A 366 -21.08 11.38 -33.58
N ASN A 367 -21.90 11.67 -34.60
CA ASN A 367 -22.83 12.80 -34.70
C ASN A 367 -23.78 12.92 -33.51
#